data_AF-A0A4Z0FP63-F1
#
_entry.id   AF-A0A4Z0FP63-F1
#
_cell.length_a   1.000
_cell.length_b   1.000
_cell.length_c   1.000
_cell.angle_alpha   90.00
_cell.angle_beta   90.00
_cell.angle_gamma   90.00
#
_symmetry.space_group_name_H-M   'P 1'
#
loop_
_entity.id
_entity.type
_entity.pdbx_description
1 polymer ?
#
loop_
_entity_poly.entity_id
_entity_poly.type
_entity_poly.pdbx_seq_one_letter_code
_entity_poly.pdbx_strand_id
1 'polypeptide(L)'
;MPSSRTSLPQPAAAVDADQAVAHTLLNCLLREVSARERQTAVADGRLLLRLPRTGVLLRIALRRTSLIGAHRFTGPVSEQDPRTGAWTEVPWRALADRIDRELRLRTGVSNDEFLSQVASSHAGVRAALAHQADRPEEPGGSGDAARPGQRADPYLASEQSLVFGHRFHPTPKART
;
A
#
# COMPACT_ATOMS: atom_id res chain seq x y z
N MET A 1 5.71 -4.03 -44.40
CA MET A 1 5.13 -3.31 -43.24
C MET A 1 4.69 -4.35 -42.22
N PRO A 2 5.49 -4.70 -41.19
CA PRO A 2 5.02 -5.62 -40.17
C PRO A 2 4.14 -4.87 -39.17
N SER A 3 2.91 -5.37 -38.97
CA SER A 3 1.94 -4.83 -38.02
C SER A 3 2.41 -5.07 -36.58
N SER A 4 2.74 -3.99 -35.88
CA SER A 4 2.99 -4.00 -34.43
C SER A 4 1.72 -4.38 -33.68
N ARG A 5 1.69 -5.57 -33.10
CA ARG A 5 0.64 -5.95 -32.15
C ARG A 5 0.81 -5.10 -30.89
N THR A 6 -0.13 -4.20 -30.62
CA THR A 6 -0.27 -3.52 -29.34
C THR A 6 -0.43 -4.57 -28.25
N SER A 7 0.61 -4.80 -27.46
CA SER A 7 0.53 -5.63 -26.27
C SER A 7 -0.47 -4.98 -25.31
N LEU A 8 -1.52 -5.71 -24.93
CA LEU A 8 -2.40 -5.30 -23.85
C LEU A 8 -1.56 -5.12 -22.58
N PRO A 9 -1.84 -4.12 -21.74
CA PRO A 9 -1.12 -3.94 -20.48
C PRO A 9 -1.31 -5.19 -19.63
N GLN A 10 -0.19 -5.81 -19.28
CA GLN A 10 -0.16 -6.97 -18.39
C GLN A 10 -0.86 -6.61 -17.07
N PRO A 11 -1.73 -7.47 -16.51
CA PRO A 11 -2.36 -7.21 -15.22
C PRO A 11 -1.25 -6.92 -14.21
N ALA A 12 -1.40 -5.82 -13.47
CA ALA A 12 -0.45 -5.46 -12.42
C ALA A 12 -0.33 -6.65 -11.46
N ALA A 13 0.90 -7.02 -11.09
CA ALA A 13 1.13 -8.05 -10.10
C ALA A 13 0.29 -7.78 -8.85
N ALA A 14 -0.29 -8.84 -8.29
CA ALA A 14 -1.09 -8.74 -7.08
C ALA A 14 -0.26 -8.11 -5.95
N VAL A 15 -0.86 -7.14 -5.25
CA VAL A 15 -0.22 -6.46 -4.12
C VAL A 15 -0.28 -7.40 -2.92
N ASP A 16 0.89 -7.78 -2.39
CA ASP A 16 0.97 -8.59 -1.17
C ASP A 16 0.69 -7.74 0.09
N ALA A 17 0.66 -8.39 1.25
CA ALA A 17 0.38 -7.72 2.52
C ALA A 17 1.45 -6.67 2.89
N ASP A 18 2.72 -6.95 2.57
CA ASP A 18 3.84 -6.07 2.88
C ASP A 18 3.73 -4.76 2.10
N GLN A 19 3.51 -4.87 0.79
CA GLN A 19 3.27 -3.73 -0.09
C GLN A 19 2.01 -2.97 0.29
N ALA A 20 0.91 -3.66 0.58
CA ALA A 20 -0.36 -3.02 0.95
C ALA A 20 -0.22 -2.15 2.21
N VAL A 21 0.44 -2.67 3.25
CA VAL A 21 0.71 -1.92 4.49
C VAL A 21 1.68 -0.78 4.22
N ALA A 22 2.79 -1.01 3.51
CA ALA A 22 3.75 0.03 3.20
C ALA A 22 3.13 1.19 2.38
N HIS A 23 2.29 0.87 1.39
CA HIS A 23 1.59 1.87 0.58
C HIS A 23 0.58 2.67 1.41
N THR A 24 -0.09 2.02 2.36
CA THR A 24 -1.03 2.68 3.27
C THR A 24 -0.30 3.64 4.22
N LEU A 25 0.82 3.22 4.80
CA LEU A 25 1.68 4.06 5.63
C LEU A 25 2.20 5.27 4.84
N LEU A 26 2.67 5.05 3.61
CA LEU A 26 3.14 6.13 2.73
C LEU A 26 2.02 7.12 2.38
N ASN A 27 0.78 6.66 2.17
CA ASN A 27 -0.35 7.56 1.92
C ASN A 27 -0.60 8.50 3.11
N CYS A 28 -0.57 7.97 4.34
CA CYS A 28 -0.73 8.78 5.56
C CYS A 28 0.42 9.80 5.69
N LEU A 29 1.66 9.30 5.60
CA LEU A 29 2.87 10.11 5.70
C LEU A 29 2.92 11.23 4.66
N LEU A 30 2.59 10.91 3.40
CA LEU A 30 2.49 11.88 2.32
C LEU A 30 1.48 12.98 2.67
N ARG A 31 0.25 12.59 3.03
CA ARG A 31 -0.86 13.53 3.25
C ARG A 31 -0.67 14.43 4.47
N GLU A 32 -0.08 13.90 5.54
CA GLU A 32 -0.11 14.53 6.87
C GLU A 32 1.24 15.13 7.31
N VAL A 33 2.33 14.65 6.73
CA VAL A 33 3.70 15.05 7.09
C VAL A 33 4.42 15.65 5.89
N SER A 34 4.84 14.82 4.94
CA SER A 34 5.84 15.25 3.97
C SER A 34 5.30 16.21 2.92
N ALA A 35 4.06 16.07 2.43
CA ALA A 35 3.51 17.06 1.50
C ALA A 35 3.23 18.40 2.21
N ARG A 36 2.73 18.36 3.46
CA ARG A 36 2.48 19.56 4.28
C ARG A 36 3.75 20.36 4.53
N GLU A 37 4.87 19.68 4.71
CA GLU A 37 6.17 20.28 4.96
C GLU A 37 7.00 20.48 3.67
N ARG A 38 6.39 20.31 2.49
CA ARG A 38 7.03 20.46 1.16
C ARG A 38 8.29 19.60 0.99
N GLN A 39 8.27 18.39 1.56
CA GLN A 39 9.35 17.40 1.53
C GLN A 39 9.08 16.26 0.53
N THR A 40 8.45 16.57 -0.60
CA THR A 40 8.05 15.58 -1.61
C THR A 40 8.39 16.08 -3.00
N ALA A 41 8.83 15.16 -3.86
CA ALA A 41 9.02 15.43 -5.28
C ALA A 41 8.53 14.23 -6.12
N VAL A 42 8.07 14.50 -7.33
CA VAL A 42 7.76 13.46 -8.31
C VAL A 42 8.75 13.61 -9.47
N ALA A 43 9.52 12.56 -9.73
CA ALA A 43 10.53 12.52 -10.79
C ALA A 43 10.63 11.10 -11.34
N ASP A 44 10.78 10.97 -12.66
CA ASP A 44 11.03 9.69 -13.34
C ASP A 44 10.04 8.57 -12.96
N GLY A 45 8.76 8.91 -12.91
CA GLY A 45 7.69 7.98 -12.55
C GLY A 45 7.73 7.50 -11.10
N ARG A 46 8.44 8.20 -10.21
CA ARG A 46 8.60 7.86 -8.80
C ARG A 46 8.22 9.03 -7.90
N LEU A 47 7.69 8.70 -6.73
CA LEU A 47 7.53 9.65 -5.63
C LEU A 47 8.78 9.55 -4.76
N LEU A 48 9.41 10.69 -4.51
CA LEU A 48 10.43 10.91 -3.50
C LEU A 48 9.77 11.58 -2.30
N LEU A 49 10.06 11.06 -1.11
CA LEU A 49 9.48 11.54 0.13
C LEU A 49 10.59 11.60 1.18
N ARG A 50 10.92 12.80 1.62
CA ARG A 50 11.86 13.02 2.72
C ARG A 50 11.10 13.10 4.03
N LEU A 51 11.62 12.41 5.05
CA LEU A 51 11.19 12.57 6.43
C LEU A 51 11.83 13.84 7.01
N PRO A 52 11.05 14.89 7.32
CA PRO A 52 11.58 16.20 7.68
C PRO A 52 12.57 16.21 8.85
N ARG A 53 12.32 15.44 9.91
CA ARG A 53 13.12 15.48 11.16
C ARG A 53 14.30 14.52 11.12
N THR A 54 14.12 13.33 10.55
CA THR A 54 15.17 12.30 10.46
C THR A 54 16.06 12.43 9.22
N GLY A 55 15.60 13.14 8.18
CA GLY A 55 16.33 13.32 6.93
C GLY A 55 16.28 12.11 5.98
N VAL A 56 15.71 10.98 6.42
CA VAL A 56 15.55 9.75 5.62
C VAL A 56 14.84 10.08 4.31
N LEU A 57 15.40 9.62 3.19
CA LEU A 57 14.81 9.80 1.88
C LEU A 57 14.26 8.47 1.38
N LEU A 58 12.94 8.42 1.20
CA LEU A 58 12.20 7.29 0.69
C LEU A 58 11.83 7.51 -0.78
N ARG A 59 11.67 6.40 -1.50
CA ARG A 59 11.24 6.39 -2.90
C ARG A 59 10.31 5.23 -3.17
N ILE A 60 9.31 5.46 -4.01
CA ILE A 60 8.42 4.42 -4.52
C ILE A 60 7.98 4.72 -5.95
N ALA A 61 7.75 3.67 -6.75
CA ALA A 61 7.22 3.83 -8.10
C ALA A 61 5.74 4.21 -8.10
N LEU A 62 5.37 5.10 -9.01
CA LEU A 62 4.00 5.55 -9.22
C LEU A 62 3.38 4.77 -10.37
N ARG A 63 2.32 4.02 -10.08
CA ARG A 63 1.42 3.46 -11.09
C ARG A 63 0.51 4.54 -11.68
N ARG A 64 0.11 5.51 -10.86
CA ARG A 64 -0.72 6.64 -11.26
C ARG A 64 -0.43 7.87 -10.39
N THR A 65 -0.19 9.00 -11.04
CA THR A 65 -0.11 10.32 -10.42
C THR A 65 -1.51 10.89 -10.14
N SER A 66 -1.63 11.77 -9.15
CA SER A 66 -2.89 12.36 -8.70
C SER A 66 -2.61 13.77 -8.20
N LEU A 67 -3.35 14.77 -8.69
CA LEU A 67 -3.18 16.16 -8.29
C LEU A 67 -3.60 16.42 -6.83
N ILE A 68 -4.49 15.58 -6.29
CA ILE A 68 -4.97 15.68 -4.90
C ILE A 68 -4.18 14.78 -3.93
N GLY A 69 -2.98 14.33 -4.31
CA GLY A 69 -2.11 13.51 -3.45
C GLY A 69 -2.52 12.04 -3.28
N ALA A 70 -3.67 11.62 -3.83
CA ALA A 70 -4.14 10.22 -3.80
C ALA A 70 -3.46 9.32 -4.85
N HIS A 71 -2.12 9.35 -4.91
CA HIS A 71 -1.32 8.54 -5.84
C HIS A 71 -1.63 7.05 -5.72
N ARG A 72 -1.37 6.30 -6.79
CA ARG A 72 -1.31 4.82 -6.72
C ARG A 72 0.13 4.40 -6.88
N PHE A 73 0.62 3.67 -5.88
CA PHE A 73 1.97 3.13 -5.87
C PHE A 73 2.03 1.76 -6.52
N THR A 74 3.24 1.31 -6.84
CA THR A 74 3.53 -0.06 -7.28
C THR A 74 4.93 -0.45 -6.83
N GLY A 75 5.11 -1.74 -6.51
CA GLY A 75 6.38 -2.27 -6.05
C GLY A 75 6.77 -1.83 -4.63
N PRO A 76 8.02 -2.13 -4.23
CA PRO A 76 8.51 -1.88 -2.88
C PRO A 76 8.87 -0.41 -2.65
N VAL A 77 8.95 -0.06 -1.36
CA VAL A 77 9.54 1.21 -0.90
C VAL A 77 11.06 1.02 -0.81
N SER A 78 11.83 2.02 -1.23
CA SER A 78 13.28 2.03 -1.04
C SER A 78 13.72 3.25 -0.22
N GLU A 79 14.80 3.10 0.52
CA GLU A 79 15.48 4.18 1.26
C GLU A 79 16.86 4.42 0.62
N GLN A 80 17.27 5.70 0.57
CA GLN A 80 18.59 6.09 0.12
C GLN A 80 19.58 6.06 1.29
N ASP A 81 20.71 5.36 1.10
CA ASP A 81 21.87 5.51 1.98
C ASP A 81 22.53 6.87 1.74
N PRO A 82 22.62 7.75 2.76
CA PRO A 82 23.18 9.09 2.60
C PRO A 82 24.70 9.12 2.32
N ARG A 83 25.43 8.03 2.61
CA ARG A 83 26.88 7.95 2.39
C ARG A 83 27.22 7.47 0.99
N THR A 84 26.48 6.47 0.51
CA THR A 84 26.77 5.81 -0.77
C THR A 84 25.84 6.27 -1.90
N GLY A 85 24.70 6.88 -1.57
CA GLY A 85 23.64 7.21 -2.52
C GLY A 85 22.86 6.01 -3.04
N ALA A 86 23.20 4.79 -2.60
CA ALA A 86 22.56 3.55 -3.01
C ALA A 86 21.11 3.47 -2.48
N TRP A 87 20.26 2.78 -3.23
CA TRP A 87 18.86 2.58 -2.86
C TRP A 87 18.64 1.12 -2.47
N THR A 88 18.08 0.91 -1.29
CA THR A 88 17.78 -0.43 -0.77
C THR A 88 16.30 -0.53 -0.43
N GLU A 89 15.68 -1.66 -0.73
CA GLU A 89 14.31 -1.95 -0.33
C GLU A 89 14.15 -1.90 1.20
N VAL A 90 13.04 -1.32 1.64
CA VAL A 90 12.69 -1.18 3.06
C VAL A 90 11.46 -2.05 3.34
N PRO A 91 11.58 -3.07 4.20
CA PRO A 91 10.43 -3.86 4.61
C PRO A 91 9.47 -3.00 5.44
N TRP A 92 8.18 -3.35 5.42
CA TRP A 92 7.13 -2.55 6.07
C TRP A 92 7.39 -2.28 7.57
N ARG A 93 8.02 -3.21 8.29
CA ARG A 93 8.38 -3.04 9.72
C ARG A 93 9.39 -1.92 9.90
N ALA A 94 10.47 -1.97 9.13
CA ALA A 94 11.50 -0.93 9.17
C ALA A 94 10.92 0.43 8.75
N LEU A 95 10.03 0.46 7.75
CA LEU A 95 9.31 1.68 7.38
C LEU A 95 8.46 2.22 8.54
N ALA A 96 7.73 1.35 9.24
CA ALA A 96 6.95 1.75 10.42
C ALA A 96 7.85 2.32 11.53
N ASP A 97 9.03 1.73 11.78
CA ASP A 97 10.00 2.25 12.75
C ASP A 97 10.53 3.65 12.35
N ARG A 98 10.76 3.88 11.04
CA ARG A 98 11.15 5.22 10.55
C ARG A 98 10.05 6.24 10.78
N ILE A 99 8.81 5.87 10.52
CA ILE A 99 7.63 6.72 10.72
C ILE A 99 7.42 7.02 12.21
N ASP A 100 7.49 6.01 13.08
CA ASP A 100 7.38 6.20 14.54
C ASP A 100 8.41 7.21 15.04
N ARG A 101 9.68 7.01 14.68
CA ARG A 101 10.76 7.93 15.06
C ARG A 101 10.52 9.35 14.54
N GLU A 102 10.11 9.48 13.28
CA GLU A 102 9.78 10.78 12.68
C GLU A 102 8.65 11.48 13.43
N LEU A 103 7.58 10.76 13.73
CA LEU A 103 6.43 11.31 14.45
C LEU A 103 6.80 11.70 15.88
N ARG A 104 7.56 10.86 16.61
CA ARG A 104 8.06 11.21 17.94
C ARG A 104 8.91 12.48 17.94
N LEU A 105 9.79 12.64 16.95
CA LEU A 105 10.58 13.86 16.79
C LEU A 105 9.73 15.08 16.40
N ARG A 106 8.65 14.87 15.65
CA ARG A 106 7.75 15.94 15.18
C ARG A 106 6.81 16.42 16.28
N THR A 107 6.28 15.52 17.10
CA THR A 107 5.24 15.82 18.10
C THR A 107 5.79 15.95 19.51
N GLY A 108 6.97 15.39 19.79
CA GLY A 108 7.52 15.26 21.14
C GLY A 108 6.85 14.16 21.98
N VAL A 109 5.94 13.37 21.38
CA VAL A 109 5.13 12.35 22.08
C VAL A 109 5.41 10.98 21.49
N SER A 110 5.67 9.99 22.37
CA SER A 110 5.76 8.58 22.00
C SER A 110 4.37 7.95 21.91
N ASN A 111 4.18 7.03 20.96
CA ASN A 111 3.00 6.17 20.89
C ASN A 111 3.45 4.70 20.91
N ASP A 112 3.49 4.10 22.09
CA ASP A 112 4.02 2.76 22.30
C ASP A 112 3.15 1.67 21.65
N GLU A 113 1.89 1.99 21.30
CA GLU A 113 0.97 1.06 20.63
C GLU A 113 1.10 1.08 19.11
N PHE A 114 1.68 2.12 18.52
CA PHE A 114 1.67 2.31 17.07
C PHE A 114 2.23 1.11 16.31
N LEU A 115 3.42 0.64 16.68
CA LEU A 115 4.08 -0.46 15.99
C LEU A 115 3.33 -1.79 16.13
N SER A 116 2.74 -2.05 17.30
CA SER A 116 1.95 -3.28 17.53
C SER A 116 0.64 -3.25 16.74
N GLN A 117 -0.01 -2.09 16.64
CA GLN A 117 -1.20 -1.91 15.81
C GLN A 117 -0.90 -2.04 14.31
N VAL A 118 0.24 -1.52 13.83
CA VAL A 118 0.67 -1.74 12.42
C VAL A 118 0.89 -3.22 12.16
N ALA A 119 1.53 -3.94 13.09
CA ALA A 119 1.72 -5.38 12.97
C ALA A 119 0.40 -6.16 13.00
N SER A 120 -0.54 -5.80 13.86
CA SER A 120 -1.90 -6.38 13.90
C SER A 120 -2.63 -6.15 12.57
N SER A 121 -2.54 -4.93 12.03
CA SER A 121 -3.12 -4.60 10.72
C SER A 121 -2.51 -5.41 9.57
N HIS A 122 -1.17 -5.58 9.57
CA HIS A 122 -0.49 -6.43 8.58
C HIS A 122 -0.98 -7.87 8.64
N ALA A 123 -1.06 -8.45 9.85
CA ALA A 123 -1.58 -9.80 10.04
C ALA A 123 -3.03 -9.93 9.52
N GLY A 124 -3.87 -8.91 9.75
CA GLY A 124 -5.24 -8.85 9.25
C GLY A 124 -5.32 -8.84 7.71
N VAL A 125 -4.48 -8.02 7.05
CA VAL A 125 -4.40 -7.98 5.58
C VAL A 125 -3.90 -9.31 5.02
N ARG A 126 -2.85 -9.88 5.61
CA ARG A 126 -2.30 -11.18 5.20
C ARG A 126 -3.35 -12.29 5.29
N ALA A 127 -4.09 -12.35 6.39
CA ALA A 127 -5.17 -13.33 6.57
C ALA A 127 -6.29 -13.15 5.55
N ALA A 128 -6.68 -11.90 5.26
CA ALA A 128 -7.72 -11.60 4.27
C ALA A 128 -7.29 -11.98 2.83
N LEU A 129 -6.03 -11.72 2.46
CA LEU A 129 -5.48 -12.14 1.16
C LEU A 129 -5.41 -13.66 1.02
N ALA A 130 -4.96 -14.37 2.06
CA ALA A 130 -4.94 -15.83 2.07
C ALA A 130 -6.36 -16.40 1.90
N HIS A 131 -7.33 -15.86 2.64
CA HIS A 131 -8.72 -16.28 2.52
C HIS A 131 -9.29 -16.04 1.12
N GLN A 132 -8.90 -14.96 0.43
CA GLN A 132 -9.31 -14.73 -0.96
C GLN A 132 -8.69 -15.70 -1.95
N ALA A 133 -7.42 -16.06 -1.75
CA ALA A 133 -6.73 -17.04 -2.60
C ALA A 133 -7.34 -18.45 -2.49
N ASP A 134 -7.88 -18.79 -1.31
CA ASP A 134 -8.52 -20.09 -1.06
C ASP A 134 -9.99 -20.17 -1.51
N ARG A 135 -10.57 -19.07 -2.01
CA ARG A 135 -11.96 -19.08 -2.50
C ARG A 135 -12.01 -19.87 -3.81
N PRO A 136 -12.94 -20.84 -3.93
CA PRO A 136 -13.19 -21.50 -5.22
C PRO A 136 -13.52 -20.46 -6.29
N GLU A 137 -12.88 -20.55 -7.45
CA GLU A 137 -13.29 -19.82 -8.64
C GLU A 137 -14.76 -20.21 -8.92
N GLU A 138 -15.69 -19.28 -8.70
CA GLU A 138 -17.07 -19.42 -9.18
C GLU A 138 -16.99 -19.60 -10.70
N PRO A 139 -17.50 -20.72 -11.28
CA PRO A 139 -17.39 -20.95 -12.71
C PRO A 139 -17.97 -19.76 -13.47
N GLY A 140 -17.11 -19.03 -14.17
CA GLY A 140 -17.49 -17.91 -15.02
C GLY A 140 -18.54 -18.37 -16.01
N GLY A 141 -19.73 -17.76 -15.93
CA GLY A 141 -20.87 -18.12 -16.75
C GLY A 141 -20.59 -17.96 -18.26
N SER A 142 -20.44 -19.08 -18.94
CA SER A 142 -20.75 -19.25 -20.36
C SER A 142 -21.24 -20.70 -20.56
N GLY A 143 -22.44 -20.99 -20.11
CA GLY A 143 -23.07 -22.30 -20.23
C GLY A 143 -24.19 -22.44 -19.23
N ASP A 144 -25.38 -22.79 -19.72
CA ASP A 144 -26.59 -22.97 -18.94
C ASP A 144 -26.40 -23.75 -17.62
N ALA A 145 -27.14 -23.32 -16.59
CA ALA A 145 -27.33 -23.95 -15.28
C ALA A 145 -26.38 -23.60 -14.12
N ALA A 146 -26.19 -22.31 -13.83
CA ALA A 146 -26.00 -21.91 -12.43
C ALA A 146 -27.38 -21.95 -11.72
N ARG A 147 -27.54 -22.80 -10.70
CA ARG A 147 -28.80 -22.92 -9.95
C ARG A 147 -29.18 -21.56 -9.32
N PRO A 148 -30.44 -21.11 -9.37
CA PRO A 148 -30.87 -19.90 -8.67
C PRO A 148 -30.63 -20.10 -7.17
N GLY A 149 -29.64 -19.41 -6.61
CA GLY A 149 -29.22 -19.55 -5.20
C GLY A 149 -27.72 -19.76 -4.97
N GLN A 150 -26.92 -20.00 -6.02
CA GLN A 150 -25.46 -20.18 -5.91
C GLN A 150 -24.63 -18.92 -6.17
N ARG A 151 -25.22 -17.81 -6.62
CA ARG A 151 -24.51 -16.52 -6.64
C ARG A 151 -24.46 -15.97 -5.22
N ALA A 152 -23.24 -15.75 -4.72
CA ALA A 152 -23.04 -14.97 -3.51
C ALA A 152 -23.81 -13.64 -3.62
N ASP A 153 -24.54 -13.27 -2.57
CA ASP A 153 -25.27 -12.01 -2.49
C ASP A 153 -24.30 -10.85 -2.83
N PRO A 154 -24.55 -10.06 -3.89
CA PRO A 154 -23.66 -8.98 -4.30
C PRO A 154 -23.46 -7.94 -3.21
N TYR A 155 -24.46 -7.73 -2.34
CA TYR A 155 -24.32 -6.86 -1.17
C TYR A 155 -23.28 -7.42 -0.21
N LEU A 156 -23.45 -8.65 0.25
CA LEU A 156 -22.49 -9.32 1.15
C LEU A 156 -21.09 -9.42 0.54
N ALA A 157 -21.00 -9.73 -0.75
CA ALA A 157 -19.73 -9.77 -1.48
C ALA A 157 -19.03 -8.41 -1.47
N SER A 158 -19.77 -7.31 -1.62
CA SER A 158 -19.22 -5.95 -1.54
C SER A 158 -18.72 -5.61 -0.14
N GLU A 159 -19.49 -5.92 0.91
CA GLU A 159 -19.11 -5.69 2.31
C GLU A 159 -17.84 -6.45 2.71
N GLN A 160 -17.65 -7.65 2.15
CA GLN A 160 -16.47 -8.49 2.38
C GLN A 160 -15.29 -8.19 1.44
N SER A 161 -15.45 -7.30 0.45
CA SER A 161 -14.41 -7.03 -0.55
C SER A 161 -13.30 -6.08 -0.09
N LEU A 162 -13.49 -5.38 1.03
CA LEU A 162 -12.54 -4.36 1.50
C LEU A 162 -11.35 -4.98 2.26
N VAL A 163 -10.47 -5.69 1.55
CA VAL A 163 -9.30 -6.43 2.09
C VAL A 163 -8.31 -5.52 2.82
N PHE A 164 -7.96 -4.39 2.21
CA PHE A 164 -6.90 -3.51 2.73
C PHE A 164 -7.41 -2.47 3.74
N GLY A 165 -8.73 -2.31 3.84
CA GLY A 165 -9.34 -1.30 4.70
C GLY A 165 -9.11 0.13 4.17
N HIS A 166 -9.10 1.11 5.08
CA HIS A 166 -8.99 2.51 4.73
C HIS A 166 -7.56 2.90 4.27
N ARG A 167 -7.44 3.41 3.04
CA ARG A 167 -6.15 3.72 2.40
C ARG A 167 -5.36 4.91 2.99
N PHE A 168 -5.96 5.67 3.90
CA PHE A 168 -5.35 6.78 4.65
C PHE A 168 -5.55 6.61 6.15
N HIS A 169 -5.43 5.38 6.65
CA HIS A 169 -5.38 5.08 8.08
C HIS A 169 -4.16 4.18 8.30
N PRO A 170 -3.29 4.41 9.29
CA PRO A 170 -2.04 3.64 9.41
C PRO A 170 -2.25 2.17 9.76
N THR A 171 -3.37 1.86 10.42
CA THR A 171 -3.65 0.54 10.99
C THR A 171 -5.07 0.05 10.66
N PRO A 172 -5.50 0.09 9.39
CA PRO A 172 -6.92 -0.02 8.99
C PRO A 172 -7.56 -1.40 9.26
N LYS A 173 -6.73 -2.41 9.54
CA LYS A 173 -7.14 -3.77 9.86
C LYS A 173 -6.63 -4.25 11.23
N ALA A 174 -6.12 -3.33 12.06
CA ALA A 174 -5.76 -3.67 13.41
C ALA A 174 -7.00 -4.15 14.18
N ARG A 175 -6.82 -5.24 14.91
CA ARG A 175 -7.80 -5.74 15.89
C ARG A 175 -7.08 -5.72 17.23
N THR A 176 -7.60 -4.93 18.16
CA THR A 176 -7.21 -4.89 19.57
C THR A 176 -7.94 -5.95 20.34
#